data_AF-A0AAN6G7B6-F1
#
_entry.id   AF-A0AAN6G7B6-F1
#
_cell.length_a   1.000
_cell.length_b   1.000
_cell.length_c   1.000
_cell.angle_alpha   90.00
_cell.angle_beta   90.00
_cell.angle_gamma   90.00
#
_symmetry.space_group_name_H-M   'P 1'
#
loop_
_entity.id
_entity.type
_entity.pdbx_description
1 polymer ?
#
loop_
_entity_poly.entity_id
_entity_poly.type
_entity_poly.pdbx_seq_one_letter_code
_entity_poly.pdbx_strand_id
1 'polypeptide(L)'
;MAHGGGGGGGKSSAIDPARYASFGLTHVRYDADDPFAQLLALITLSPIFLLCAYTTIILYRRELTFINALVGQLGCEAVNWALKRLIRQPRPLGLAGVSEEGYGMPSSHAQFMGFFAAFFVAHFVLHHPPPRRPPTLINTMRRLEHFLSIVLIVVGSLAVCYSRYYLLYHTVAQILVGASIGLSIGLVYYYLTEHLTRLPLRLPAALASPATPRYSSPANSPRIAQTNGAFSSSVPSTPISSKKRGAKQAASTKEASQARTRRPSLGDMMALQPSAPLRQILLDHPLAIAFRIRDSWTVWPDGGIESEFSRWRMEWERRRPA
;
A
#
# COMPACT_ATOMS: atom_id res chain seq x y z
N MET A 1 -28.19 28.10 -76.63
CA MET A 1 -28.92 26.95 -76.03
C MET A 1 -28.04 26.46 -74.88
N ALA A 2 -28.16 26.96 -73.65
CA ALA A 2 -29.28 26.90 -72.69
C ALA A 2 -29.56 25.48 -72.16
N HIS A 3 -29.47 25.37 -70.84
CA HIS A 3 -29.91 24.31 -69.90
C HIS A 3 -29.05 23.03 -69.80
N GLY A 4 -28.67 22.53 -68.62
CA GLY A 4 -29.00 22.93 -67.24
C GLY A 4 -29.04 21.70 -66.31
N GLY A 5 -28.67 21.89 -65.04
CA GLY A 5 -28.88 20.94 -63.92
C GLY A 5 -27.66 20.08 -63.59
N GLY A 6 -27.04 20.11 -62.41
CA GLY A 6 -27.53 20.50 -61.09
C GLY A 6 -27.49 19.27 -60.17
N GLY A 7 -26.73 19.35 -59.08
CA GLY A 7 -26.87 18.41 -57.96
C GLY A 7 -25.56 17.81 -57.46
N GLY A 8 -25.24 18.08 -56.20
CA GLY A 8 -24.23 17.32 -55.47
C GLY A 8 -23.15 18.15 -54.79
N GLY A 9 -23.55 19.15 -53.99
CA GLY A 9 -22.69 19.70 -52.95
C GLY A 9 -22.38 18.64 -51.90
N GLY A 10 -21.48 17.72 -52.22
CA GLY A 10 -20.79 16.90 -51.23
C GLY A 10 -19.71 17.76 -50.61
N LYS A 11 -19.97 18.33 -49.44
CA LYS A 11 -18.90 18.81 -48.57
C LYS A 11 -18.02 17.60 -48.26
N SER A 12 -16.95 17.43 -49.02
CA SER A 12 -15.87 16.52 -48.70
C SER A 12 -15.40 16.90 -47.31
N SER A 13 -15.67 16.04 -46.33
CA SER A 13 -15.18 16.17 -44.98
C SER A 13 -13.67 16.35 -45.05
N ALA A 14 -13.19 17.56 -44.74
CA ALA A 14 -11.82 18.04 -44.94
C ALA A 14 -10.79 17.39 -44.00
N ILE A 15 -11.01 16.13 -43.61
CA ILE A 15 -10.16 15.37 -42.71
C ILE A 15 -9.30 14.47 -43.58
N ASP A 16 -8.10 14.94 -43.93
CA ASP A 16 -7.05 14.11 -44.53
C ASP A 16 -6.49 13.16 -43.45
N PRO A 17 -6.79 11.84 -43.50
CA PRO A 17 -6.38 10.89 -42.46
C PRO A 17 -4.86 10.79 -42.32
N ALA A 18 -4.07 11.24 -43.30
CA ALA A 18 -2.60 11.29 -43.19
C ALA A 18 -2.09 12.40 -42.26
N ARG A 19 -2.93 13.40 -41.91
CA ARG A 19 -2.59 14.52 -41.02
C ARG A 19 -2.97 14.30 -39.55
N TYR A 20 -3.72 13.25 -39.24
CA TYR A 20 -4.21 12.99 -37.88
C TYR A 20 -3.56 11.73 -37.31
N ALA A 21 -2.71 11.91 -36.31
CA ALA A 21 -2.28 10.80 -35.46
C ALA A 21 -3.40 10.51 -34.46
N SER A 22 -3.94 9.29 -34.46
CA SER A 22 -4.79 8.85 -33.36
C SER A 22 -3.95 8.77 -32.09
N PHE A 23 -4.52 9.18 -30.95
CA PHE A 23 -3.84 9.09 -29.68
C PHE A 23 -3.70 7.60 -29.32
N GLY A 24 -2.54 7.01 -29.64
CA GLY A 24 -2.32 5.56 -29.66
C GLY A 24 -2.39 4.85 -28.30
N LEU A 25 -2.67 5.56 -27.21
CA LEU A 25 -2.72 4.98 -25.87
C LEU A 25 -3.94 4.07 -25.67
N THR A 26 -5.07 4.34 -26.33
CA THR A 26 -6.32 3.57 -26.18
C THR A 26 -6.85 2.99 -27.50
N HIS A 27 -6.11 3.18 -28.60
CA HIS A 27 -6.53 2.69 -29.91
C HIS A 27 -6.31 1.17 -30.03
N VAL A 28 -7.33 0.40 -29.65
CA VAL A 28 -7.34 -1.06 -29.79
C VAL A 28 -8.13 -1.44 -31.04
N ARG A 29 -7.46 -2.09 -32.00
CA ARG A 29 -8.09 -2.74 -33.16
C ARG A 29 -8.63 -4.11 -32.75
N TYR A 30 -9.83 -4.41 -33.19
CA TYR A 30 -10.51 -5.69 -33.02
C TYR A 30 -11.51 -5.86 -34.17
N ASP A 31 -11.98 -7.09 -34.41
CA ASP A 31 -13.00 -7.36 -35.42
C ASP A 31 -14.36 -6.87 -34.92
N ALA A 32 -15.00 -5.97 -35.68
CA ALA A 32 -16.29 -5.40 -35.31
C ALA A 32 -17.42 -6.44 -35.31
N ASP A 33 -17.28 -7.49 -36.12
CA ASP A 33 -18.26 -8.55 -36.27
C ASP A 33 -18.16 -9.62 -35.17
N ASP A 34 -17.13 -9.54 -34.30
CA ASP A 34 -16.95 -10.42 -33.14
C ASP A 34 -17.23 -9.68 -31.81
N PRO A 35 -18.41 -9.88 -31.18
CA PRO A 35 -18.75 -9.28 -29.88
C PRO A 35 -17.81 -9.70 -28.74
N PHE A 36 -17.18 -10.88 -28.84
CA PHE A 36 -16.23 -11.33 -27.84
C PHE A 36 -14.90 -10.58 -27.96
N ALA A 37 -14.46 -10.26 -29.18
CA ALA A 37 -13.32 -9.39 -29.43
C ALA A 37 -13.54 -7.98 -28.87
N GLN A 38 -14.77 -7.45 -28.94
CA GLN A 38 -15.14 -6.16 -28.33
C GLN A 38 -14.93 -6.16 -26.80
N LEU A 39 -15.42 -7.21 -26.11
CA LEU A 39 -15.22 -7.36 -24.67
C LEU A 39 -13.73 -7.48 -24.31
N LEU A 40 -12.97 -8.27 -25.07
CA LEU A 40 -11.53 -8.44 -24.85
C LEU A 40 -10.72 -7.17 -25.16
N ALA A 41 -11.19 -6.34 -26.09
CA ALA A 41 -10.61 -5.03 -26.35
C ALA A 41 -10.78 -4.10 -25.13
N LEU A 42 -11.95 -4.11 -24.49
CA LEU A 42 -12.16 -3.39 -23.22
C LEU A 42 -11.27 -3.93 -22.09
N ILE A 43 -11.18 -5.26 -21.95
CA ILE A 43 -10.31 -5.90 -20.94
C ILE A 43 -8.84 -5.49 -21.15
N THR A 44 -8.39 -5.36 -22.40
CA THR A 44 -7.02 -4.92 -22.73
C THR A 44 -6.69 -3.53 -22.17
N LEU A 45 -7.68 -2.64 -21.97
CA LEU A 45 -7.46 -1.31 -21.40
C LEU A 45 -7.22 -1.32 -19.88
N SER A 46 -7.34 -2.48 -19.21
CA SER A 46 -7.19 -2.61 -17.76
C SER A 46 -5.92 -1.97 -17.18
N PRO A 47 -4.70 -2.10 -17.77
CA PRO A 47 -3.51 -1.44 -17.22
C PRO A 47 -3.64 0.08 -17.09
N ILE A 48 -4.31 0.74 -18.05
CA ILE A 48 -4.53 2.19 -18.01
C ILE A 48 -5.51 2.53 -16.89
N PHE A 49 -6.62 1.78 -16.79
CA PHE A 49 -7.57 1.96 -15.69
C PHE A 49 -6.95 1.68 -14.32
N LEU A 50 -6.03 0.71 -14.23
CA LEU A 50 -5.28 0.43 -13.00
C LEU A 50 -4.34 1.58 -12.63
N LEU A 51 -3.69 2.24 -13.58
CA LEU A 51 -2.90 3.45 -13.31
C LEU A 51 -3.77 4.61 -12.81
N CYS A 52 -4.96 4.80 -13.38
CA CYS A 52 -5.94 5.75 -12.87
C CYS A 52 -6.39 5.38 -11.44
N ALA A 53 -6.63 4.10 -11.18
CA ALA A 53 -7.03 3.59 -9.87
C ALA A 53 -5.92 3.78 -8.82
N TYR A 54 -4.65 3.49 -9.17
CA TYR A 54 -3.49 3.77 -8.33
C TYR A 54 -3.45 5.24 -7.91
N THR A 55 -3.51 6.14 -8.89
CA THR A 55 -3.48 7.59 -8.64
C THR A 55 -4.61 8.01 -7.71
N THR A 56 -5.83 7.55 -7.98
CA THR A 56 -7.02 7.85 -7.17
C THR A 56 -6.86 7.35 -5.73
N ILE A 57 -6.43 6.10 -5.53
CA ILE A 57 -6.24 5.52 -4.20
C ILE A 57 -5.12 6.23 -3.44
N ILE A 58 -4.02 6.58 -4.11
CA ILE A 58 -2.90 7.30 -3.49
C ILE A 58 -3.36 8.67 -3.00
N LEU A 59 -4.10 9.42 -3.81
CA LEU A 59 -4.59 10.75 -3.43
C LEU A 59 -5.57 10.69 -2.25
N TYR A 60 -6.47 9.71 -2.25
CA TYR A 60 -7.51 9.57 -1.23
C TYR A 60 -6.99 8.96 0.07
N ARG A 61 -6.29 7.82 -0.02
CA ARG A 61 -5.86 7.06 1.16
C ARG A 61 -4.46 7.43 1.66
N ARG A 62 -3.59 7.94 0.78
CA ARG A 62 -2.20 8.35 1.07
C ARG A 62 -1.39 7.23 1.73
N GLU A 63 -1.64 6.01 1.29
CA GLU A 63 -1.03 4.78 1.82
C GLU A 63 0.30 4.51 1.13
N LEU A 64 1.36 4.37 1.92
CA LEU A 64 2.72 4.14 1.46
C LEU A 64 2.83 2.88 0.59
N THR A 65 2.09 1.82 0.91
CA THR A 65 2.06 0.57 0.13
C THR A 65 1.66 0.80 -1.32
N PHE A 66 0.63 1.63 -1.57
CA PHE A 66 0.16 1.89 -2.93
C PHE A 66 1.10 2.83 -3.70
N ILE A 67 1.71 3.81 -3.01
CA ILE A 67 2.76 4.65 -3.59
C ILE A 67 3.95 3.79 -4.01
N ASN A 68 4.41 2.90 -3.14
CA ASN A 68 5.51 1.99 -3.41
C ASN A 68 5.18 1.01 -4.55
N ALA A 69 3.96 0.46 -4.57
CA ALA A 69 3.49 -0.38 -5.67
C ALA A 69 3.52 0.35 -7.01
N LEU A 70 3.06 1.60 -7.07
CA LEU A 70 3.10 2.41 -8.29
C LEU A 70 4.54 2.69 -8.75
N VAL A 71 5.45 3.01 -7.84
CA VAL A 71 6.88 3.20 -8.17
C VAL A 71 7.46 1.92 -8.76
N GLY A 72 7.21 0.76 -8.15
CA GLY A 72 7.64 -0.53 -8.67
C GLY A 72 7.01 -0.86 -10.03
N GLN A 73 5.72 -0.53 -10.23
CA GLN A 73 5.01 -0.73 -11.48
C GLN A 73 5.64 0.09 -12.63
N LEU A 74 5.94 1.37 -12.38
CA LEU A 74 6.60 2.24 -13.35
C LEU A 74 8.04 1.78 -13.64
N GLY A 75 8.76 1.30 -12.62
CA GLY A 75 10.08 0.68 -12.80
C GLY A 75 10.00 -0.59 -13.66
N CYS A 76 9.00 -1.44 -13.45
CA CYS A 76 8.76 -2.63 -14.26
C CYS A 76 8.46 -2.28 -15.72
N GLU A 77 7.67 -1.23 -15.97
CA GLU A 77 7.40 -0.74 -17.33
C GLU A 77 8.68 -0.18 -17.98
N ALA A 78 9.53 0.53 -17.24
CA ALA A 78 10.83 0.99 -17.74
C ALA A 78 11.74 -0.19 -18.15
N VAL A 79 11.73 -1.28 -17.37
CA VAL A 79 12.43 -2.53 -17.74
C VAL A 79 11.82 -3.14 -19.01
N ASN A 80 10.49 -3.22 -19.14
CA ASN A 80 9.85 -3.70 -20.37
C ASN A 80 10.29 -2.88 -21.60
N TRP A 81 10.26 -1.56 -21.47
CA TRP A 81 10.67 -0.60 -22.49
C TRP A 81 12.13 -0.79 -22.92
N ALA A 82 13.02 -1.09 -21.97
CA ALA A 82 14.43 -1.38 -22.24
C ALA A 82 14.61 -2.74 -22.94
N LEU A 83 13.95 -3.79 -22.43
CA LEU A 83 14.02 -5.13 -23.00
C LEU A 83 13.49 -5.20 -24.43
N LYS A 84 12.40 -4.47 -24.73
CA LYS A 84 11.87 -4.36 -26.10
C LYS A 84 12.91 -3.79 -27.07
N ARG A 85 13.70 -2.80 -26.65
CA ARG A 85 14.78 -2.21 -27.45
C ARG A 85 15.98 -3.13 -27.60
N LEU A 86 16.19 -4.05 -26.67
CA LEU A 86 17.28 -5.01 -26.71
C LEU A 86 16.93 -6.22 -27.60
N ILE A 87 15.74 -6.80 -27.42
CA ILE A 87 15.33 -8.05 -28.09
C ILE A 87 14.82 -7.78 -29.51
N ARG A 88 14.06 -6.70 -29.70
CA ARG A 88 13.52 -6.26 -31.00
C ARG A 88 12.73 -7.33 -31.79
N GLN A 89 12.16 -8.33 -31.10
CA GLN A 89 11.37 -9.38 -31.76
C GLN A 89 10.12 -8.77 -32.42
N PRO A 90 9.76 -9.15 -33.66
CA PRO A 90 8.53 -8.69 -34.29
C PRO A 90 7.27 -9.22 -33.58
N ARG A 91 6.15 -8.53 -33.77
CA ARG A 91 4.83 -9.01 -33.35
C ARG A 91 4.33 -10.10 -34.33
N PRO A 92 3.37 -10.94 -33.92
CA PRO A 92 2.68 -11.81 -34.87
C PRO A 92 2.02 -10.96 -35.98
N LEU A 93 1.91 -11.54 -37.18
CA LEU A 93 1.16 -10.94 -38.28
C LEU A 93 -0.31 -10.86 -37.86
N GLY A 94 -0.86 -9.64 -37.73
CA GLY A 94 -2.21 -9.41 -37.22
C GLY A 94 -3.32 -9.78 -38.22
N LEU A 95 -4.55 -9.38 -37.91
CA LEU A 95 -5.80 -9.71 -38.65
C LEU A 95 -5.86 -9.24 -40.13
N ALA A 96 -4.80 -8.61 -40.66
CA ALA A 96 -4.70 -8.14 -42.04
C ALA A 96 -3.32 -8.36 -42.68
N GLY A 97 -2.47 -9.24 -42.12
CA GLY A 97 -1.13 -9.52 -42.65
C GLY A 97 -0.11 -8.38 -42.47
N VAL A 98 -0.50 -7.28 -41.82
CA VAL A 98 0.38 -6.17 -41.45
C VAL A 98 0.77 -6.32 -39.98
N SER A 99 2.07 -6.34 -39.67
CA SER A 99 2.55 -6.27 -38.29
C SER A 99 2.18 -4.91 -37.70
N GLU A 100 1.52 -4.89 -36.54
CA GLU A 100 1.42 -3.69 -35.70
C GLU A 100 2.82 -3.09 -35.50
N GLU A 101 2.92 -1.75 -35.55
CA GLU A 101 4.19 -1.05 -35.41
C GLU A 101 4.80 -1.30 -34.01
N GLY A 102 6.09 -1.67 -33.98
CA GLY A 102 6.88 -1.83 -32.75
C GLY A 102 7.20 -3.27 -32.33
N TYR A 103 7.95 -3.40 -31.23
CA TYR A 103 8.49 -4.68 -30.76
C TYR A 103 7.46 -5.49 -29.96
N GLY A 104 7.44 -6.81 -30.19
CA GLY A 104 6.50 -7.75 -29.59
C GLY A 104 6.98 -8.40 -28.29
N MET A 105 8.30 -8.49 -28.06
CA MET A 105 8.87 -9.17 -26.89
C MET A 105 9.58 -8.23 -25.93
N PRO A 106 9.32 -8.30 -24.62
CA PRO A 106 8.21 -9.01 -23.96
C PRO A 106 6.88 -8.25 -24.08
N SER A 107 5.73 -8.95 -23.93
CA SER A 107 4.42 -8.29 -23.88
C SER A 107 4.32 -7.34 -22.68
N SER A 108 4.09 -6.04 -22.92
CA SER A 108 3.99 -5.03 -21.83
C SER A 108 2.76 -5.24 -20.97
N HIS A 109 1.62 -5.60 -21.56
CA HIS A 109 0.39 -5.86 -20.81
C HIS A 109 0.56 -7.08 -19.89
N ALA A 110 1.15 -8.16 -20.40
CA ALA A 110 1.41 -9.35 -19.61
C ALA A 110 2.42 -9.07 -18.48
N GLN A 111 3.48 -8.31 -18.75
CA GLN A 111 4.46 -7.92 -17.73
C GLN A 111 3.86 -6.98 -16.67
N PHE A 112 3.06 -6.00 -17.08
CA PHE A 112 2.35 -5.10 -16.18
C PHE A 112 1.44 -5.88 -15.22
N MET A 113 0.60 -6.77 -15.77
CA MET A 113 -0.32 -7.58 -14.99
C MET A 113 0.41 -8.61 -14.13
N GLY A 114 1.52 -9.18 -14.62
CA GLY A 114 2.38 -10.07 -13.84
C GLY A 114 2.95 -9.39 -12.59
N PHE A 115 3.46 -8.16 -12.73
CA PHE A 115 3.91 -7.37 -11.58
C PHE A 115 2.77 -7.05 -10.62
N PHE A 116 1.66 -6.53 -11.15
CA PHE A 116 0.48 -6.14 -10.36
C PHE A 116 -0.05 -7.31 -9.54
N ALA A 117 -0.19 -8.48 -10.18
CA ALA A 117 -0.61 -9.72 -9.54
C ALA A 117 0.38 -10.16 -8.46
N ALA A 118 1.68 -10.27 -8.80
CA ALA A 118 2.70 -10.69 -7.84
C ALA A 118 2.71 -9.79 -6.59
N PHE A 119 2.72 -8.47 -6.78
CA PHE A 119 2.80 -7.52 -5.68
C PHE A 119 1.58 -7.60 -4.75
N PHE A 120 0.36 -7.50 -5.31
CA PHE A 120 -0.84 -7.44 -4.47
C PHE A 120 -1.29 -8.81 -3.95
N VAL A 121 -1.10 -9.89 -4.70
CA VAL A 121 -1.37 -11.23 -4.17
C VAL A 121 -0.43 -11.53 -3.02
N ALA A 122 0.88 -11.25 -3.15
CA ALA A 122 1.82 -11.38 -2.03
C ALA A 122 1.39 -10.52 -0.83
N HIS A 123 0.95 -9.28 -1.08
CA HIS A 123 0.44 -8.40 -0.04
C HIS A 123 -0.74 -9.01 0.72
N PHE A 124 -1.81 -9.42 0.02
CA PHE A 124 -3.01 -9.96 0.64
C PHE A 124 -2.80 -11.32 1.30
N VAL A 125 -1.93 -12.17 0.75
CA VAL A 125 -1.59 -13.48 1.35
C VAL A 125 -0.84 -13.30 2.67
N LEU A 126 0.14 -12.40 2.72
CA LEU A 126 0.93 -12.15 3.93
C LEU A 126 0.17 -11.36 5.00
N HIS A 127 -0.85 -10.59 4.61
CA HIS A 127 -1.65 -9.74 5.52
C HIS A 127 -3.08 -10.26 5.64
N HIS A 128 -3.26 -11.58 5.48
CA HIS A 128 -4.58 -12.17 5.51
C HIS A 128 -5.23 -12.04 6.91
N PRO A 129 -6.49 -11.59 7.03
CA PRO A 129 -7.16 -11.46 8.33
C PRO A 129 -7.23 -12.79 9.07
N PRO A 130 -6.77 -12.87 10.34
CA PRO A 130 -6.83 -14.11 11.10
C PRO A 130 -8.28 -14.48 11.42
N PRO A 131 -8.61 -15.78 11.50
CA PRO A 131 -9.94 -16.22 11.93
C PRO A 131 -10.19 -15.82 13.39
N ARG A 132 -11.33 -15.17 13.66
CA ARG A 132 -11.79 -14.91 15.03
C ARG A 132 -12.71 -16.02 15.52
N ARG A 133 -12.63 -16.32 16.82
CA ARG A 133 -13.51 -17.28 17.52
C ARG A 133 -14.14 -16.57 18.73
N PRO A 134 -15.48 -16.43 18.81
CA PRO A 134 -16.47 -16.85 17.81
C PRO A 134 -16.37 -16.02 16.51
N PRO A 135 -16.84 -16.56 15.37
CA PRO A 135 -16.85 -15.81 14.11
C PRO A 135 -17.82 -14.63 14.22
N THR A 136 -17.37 -13.46 13.77
CA THR A 136 -18.24 -12.28 13.63
C THR A 136 -18.57 -12.06 12.15
N LEU A 137 -19.75 -11.50 11.85
CA LEU A 137 -20.15 -11.18 10.46
C LEU A 137 -19.09 -10.31 9.77
N ILE A 138 -18.61 -9.29 10.47
CA ILE A 138 -17.57 -8.35 10.03
C ILE A 138 -16.29 -9.09 9.63
N ASN A 139 -15.78 -9.98 10.49
CA ASN A 139 -14.57 -10.74 10.18
C ASN A 139 -14.77 -11.68 8.98
N THR A 140 -15.97 -12.24 8.84
CA THR A 140 -16.33 -13.09 7.71
C THR A 140 -16.36 -12.31 6.40
N MET A 141 -17.04 -11.16 6.36
CA MET A 141 -17.07 -10.27 5.19
C MET A 141 -15.66 -9.83 4.81
N ARG A 142 -14.82 -9.49 5.80
CA ARG A 142 -13.45 -9.05 5.55
C ARG A 142 -12.57 -10.12 4.89
N ARG A 143 -12.69 -11.38 5.33
CA ARG A 143 -11.98 -12.49 4.67
C ARG A 143 -12.51 -12.74 3.26
N LEU A 144 -13.82 -12.62 3.05
CA LEU A 144 -14.42 -12.75 1.74
C LEU A 144 -13.92 -11.65 0.79
N GLU A 145 -13.81 -10.40 1.24
CA GLU A 145 -13.21 -9.30 0.47
C GLU A 145 -11.78 -9.61 0.04
N HIS A 146 -10.95 -10.14 0.95
CA HIS A 146 -9.55 -10.52 0.63
C HIS A 146 -9.50 -11.64 -0.39
N PHE A 147 -10.31 -12.68 -0.18
CA PHE A 147 -10.40 -13.80 -1.10
C PHE A 147 -10.86 -13.34 -2.50
N LEU A 148 -11.94 -12.56 -2.56
CA LEU A 148 -12.47 -12.04 -3.82
C LEU A 148 -11.49 -11.11 -4.52
N SER A 149 -10.74 -10.29 -3.76
CA SER A 149 -9.70 -9.42 -4.31
C SER A 149 -8.59 -10.24 -4.97
N ILE A 150 -8.09 -11.29 -4.30
CA ILE A 150 -7.06 -12.18 -4.87
C ILE A 150 -7.59 -12.86 -6.14
N VAL A 151 -8.80 -13.41 -6.09
CA VAL A 151 -9.43 -14.07 -7.26
C VAL A 151 -9.56 -13.08 -8.42
N LEU A 152 -10.06 -11.87 -8.17
CA LEU A 152 -10.24 -10.85 -9.21
C LEU A 152 -8.91 -10.43 -9.82
N ILE A 153 -7.86 -10.26 -9.01
CA ILE A 153 -6.52 -9.91 -9.48
C ILE A 153 -5.97 -11.02 -10.40
N VAL A 154 -6.05 -12.28 -9.97
CA VAL A 154 -5.53 -13.41 -10.74
C VAL A 154 -6.32 -13.60 -12.04
N VAL A 155 -7.66 -13.68 -11.95
CA VAL A 155 -8.52 -13.87 -13.12
C VAL A 155 -8.42 -12.69 -14.08
N GLY A 156 -8.42 -11.45 -13.58
CA GLY A 156 -8.25 -10.26 -14.41
C GLY A 156 -6.90 -10.22 -15.12
N SER A 157 -5.81 -10.63 -14.44
CA SER A 157 -4.47 -10.73 -15.05
C SER A 157 -4.41 -11.77 -16.16
N LEU A 158 -5.05 -12.92 -15.96
CA LEU A 158 -5.16 -13.96 -16.97
C LEU A 158 -6.03 -13.52 -18.15
N ALA A 159 -7.14 -12.83 -17.88
CA ALA A 159 -8.04 -12.29 -18.91
C ALA A 159 -7.32 -11.26 -19.81
N VAL A 160 -6.50 -10.37 -19.23
CA VAL A 160 -5.65 -9.45 -20.00
C VAL A 160 -4.60 -10.21 -20.81
N CYS A 161 -3.96 -11.25 -20.26
CA CYS A 161 -3.02 -12.06 -21.03
C CYS A 161 -3.72 -12.75 -22.22
N TYR A 162 -4.90 -13.32 -21.98
CA TYR A 162 -5.70 -13.98 -22.99
C TYR A 162 -6.18 -13.00 -24.07
N SER A 163 -6.56 -11.77 -23.71
CA SER A 163 -6.96 -10.76 -24.69
C SER A 163 -5.82 -10.41 -25.66
N ARG A 164 -4.56 -10.38 -25.19
CA ARG A 164 -3.39 -10.15 -26.05
C ARG A 164 -3.14 -11.28 -27.04
N TYR A 165 -3.49 -12.51 -26.67
CA TYR A 165 -3.40 -13.67 -27.54
C TYR A 165 -4.56 -13.68 -28.56
N TYR A 166 -5.79 -13.57 -28.07
CA TYR A 166 -7.00 -13.65 -28.91
C TYR A 166 -7.07 -12.55 -29.96
N LEU A 167 -6.73 -11.31 -29.58
CA LEU A 167 -6.69 -10.16 -30.49
C LEU A 167 -5.41 -10.13 -31.36
N LEU A 168 -4.63 -11.21 -31.38
CA LEU A 168 -3.43 -11.39 -32.20
C LEU A 168 -2.37 -10.30 -32.05
N TYR A 169 -2.27 -9.68 -30.87
CA TYR A 169 -1.23 -8.67 -30.62
C TYR A 169 0.12 -9.30 -30.23
N HIS A 170 0.10 -10.46 -29.60
CA HIS A 170 1.29 -11.14 -29.09
C HIS A 170 1.17 -12.66 -29.22
N THR A 171 2.31 -13.32 -29.44
CA THR A 171 2.38 -14.78 -29.38
C THR A 171 2.34 -15.26 -27.93
N VAL A 172 2.00 -16.54 -27.72
CA VAL A 172 2.01 -17.17 -26.39
C VAL A 172 3.38 -17.02 -25.73
N ALA A 173 4.48 -17.20 -26.47
CA ALA A 173 5.83 -17.03 -25.94
C ALA A 173 6.10 -15.59 -25.44
N GLN A 174 5.68 -14.57 -26.18
CA GLN A 174 5.83 -13.17 -25.79
C GLN A 174 5.04 -12.82 -24.53
N ILE A 175 3.85 -13.43 -24.38
CA ILE A 175 2.98 -13.27 -23.21
C ILE A 175 3.60 -13.96 -22.00
N LEU A 176 4.01 -15.23 -22.13
CA LEU A 176 4.61 -15.99 -21.03
C LEU A 176 5.90 -15.35 -20.52
N VAL A 177 6.77 -14.87 -21.42
CA VAL A 177 8.00 -14.17 -21.02
C VAL A 177 7.70 -12.82 -20.36
N GLY A 178 6.72 -12.07 -20.88
CA GLY A 178 6.29 -10.84 -20.23
C GLY A 178 5.75 -11.10 -18.82
N ALA A 179 4.82 -12.04 -18.69
CA ALA A 179 4.21 -12.41 -17.41
C ALA A 179 5.25 -12.92 -16.40
N SER A 180 6.20 -13.76 -16.82
CA SER A 180 7.24 -14.29 -15.92
C SER A 180 8.18 -13.19 -15.42
N ILE A 181 8.63 -12.30 -16.30
CA ILE A 181 9.45 -11.14 -15.92
C ILE A 181 8.68 -10.25 -14.93
N GLY A 182 7.41 -9.97 -15.23
CA GLY A 182 6.54 -9.18 -14.35
C GLY A 182 6.38 -9.81 -12.97
N LEU A 183 6.08 -11.10 -12.91
CA LEU A 183 5.95 -11.87 -11.67
C LEU A 183 7.26 -11.84 -10.87
N SER A 184 8.41 -12.10 -11.51
CA SER A 184 9.71 -12.08 -10.84
C SER A 184 10.04 -10.71 -10.27
N ILE A 185 9.90 -9.64 -11.06
CA ILE A 185 10.14 -8.26 -10.59
C ILE A 185 9.16 -7.92 -9.46
N GLY A 186 7.87 -8.25 -9.61
CA GLY A 186 6.86 -7.95 -8.60
C GLY A 186 7.13 -8.63 -7.25
N LEU A 187 7.47 -9.93 -7.26
CA LEU A 187 7.80 -10.68 -6.05
C LEU A 187 9.07 -10.18 -5.38
N VAL A 188 10.14 -9.98 -6.16
CA VAL A 188 11.42 -9.47 -5.62
C VAL A 188 11.24 -8.05 -5.08
N TYR A 189 10.57 -7.18 -5.83
CA TYR A 189 10.32 -5.80 -5.40
C TYR A 189 9.46 -5.77 -4.14
N TYR A 190 8.36 -6.54 -4.07
CA TYR A 190 7.54 -6.64 -2.87
C TYR A 190 8.35 -7.14 -1.68
N TYR A 191 9.13 -8.20 -1.86
CA TYR A 191 9.96 -8.75 -0.79
C TYR A 191 10.94 -7.71 -0.24
N LEU A 192 11.67 -7.02 -1.12
CA LEU A 192 12.67 -6.03 -0.72
C LEU A 192 12.06 -4.77 -0.11
N THR A 193 10.94 -4.29 -0.63
CA THR A 193 10.41 -2.95 -0.30
C THR A 193 9.22 -2.95 0.66
N GLU A 194 8.47 -4.04 0.75
CA GLU A 194 7.34 -4.19 1.68
C GLU A 194 7.66 -5.18 2.79
N HIS A 195 8.14 -6.38 2.46
CA HIS A 195 8.36 -7.41 3.48
C HIS A 195 9.57 -7.09 4.37
N LEU A 196 10.75 -6.87 3.77
CA LEU A 196 11.97 -6.59 4.53
C LEU A 196 11.91 -5.26 5.30
N THR A 197 11.33 -4.22 4.71
CA THR A 197 11.32 -2.88 5.32
C THR A 197 10.36 -2.77 6.51
N ARG A 198 9.43 -3.73 6.66
CA ARG A 198 8.56 -3.87 7.85
C ARG A 198 9.22 -4.64 8.98
N LEU A 199 10.29 -5.40 8.71
CA LEU A 199 11.04 -6.09 9.75
C LEU A 199 11.92 -5.08 10.51
N PRO A 200 12.09 -5.23 11.83
CA PRO A 200 13.03 -4.41 12.57
C PRO A 200 14.46 -4.67 12.05
N LEU A 201 15.11 -3.61 11.60
CA LEU A 201 16.52 -3.66 11.22
C LEU A 201 17.33 -4.02 12.47
N ARG A 202 18.18 -5.04 12.37
CA ARG A 202 19.14 -5.40 13.41
C ARG A 202 20.45 -4.70 13.08
N LEU A 203 20.68 -3.54 13.68
CA LEU A 203 21.89 -2.75 13.45
C LEU A 203 22.90 -3.01 14.58
N PRO A 204 24.23 -2.97 14.30
CA PRO A 204 25.24 -2.93 15.35
C PRO A 204 24.95 -1.77 16.32
N ALA A 205 25.12 -1.96 17.62
CA ALA A 205 24.71 -0.98 18.64
C ALA A 205 25.29 0.44 18.43
N ALA A 206 26.42 0.55 17.72
CA ALA A 206 27.02 1.85 17.38
C ALA A 206 26.22 2.67 16.34
N LEU A 207 25.39 2.03 15.52
CA LEU A 207 24.53 2.66 14.50
C LEU A 207 23.05 2.71 14.90
N ALA A 208 22.67 1.99 15.95
CA ALA A 208 21.34 2.09 16.52
C ALA A 208 21.18 3.48 17.16
N SER A 209 20.31 4.30 16.60
CA SER A 209 19.88 5.53 17.29
C SER A 209 19.38 5.14 18.68
N PRO A 210 19.71 5.86 19.76
CA PRO A 210 19.13 5.62 21.07
C PRO A 210 17.65 6.02 20.99
N ALA A 211 16.84 5.13 20.46
CA ALA A 211 15.41 5.17 20.61
C ALA A 211 15.16 4.92 22.09
N THR A 212 15.18 5.99 22.89
CA THR A 212 14.56 5.99 24.21
C THR A 212 13.18 5.38 24.03
N PRO A 213 12.86 4.23 24.65
CA PRO A 213 11.48 3.85 24.78
C PRO A 213 10.86 4.91 25.69
N ARG A 214 10.25 5.94 25.11
CA ARG A 214 9.27 6.78 25.80
C ARG A 214 7.99 5.97 25.95
N TYR A 215 8.10 4.86 26.65
CA TYR A 215 7.04 4.30 27.45
C TYR A 215 7.58 4.34 28.88
N SER A 216 7.59 5.54 29.44
CA SER A 216 7.49 5.66 30.89
C SER A 216 6.20 4.93 31.26
N SER A 217 6.32 3.75 31.86
CA SER A 217 5.28 3.23 32.74
C SER A 217 4.77 4.38 33.60
N PRO A 218 3.45 4.56 33.80
CA PRO A 218 2.96 5.42 34.86
C PRO A 218 3.20 4.70 36.19
N ALA A 219 4.46 4.59 36.59
CA ALA A 219 4.84 4.30 37.97
C ALA A 219 4.94 5.66 38.66
N ASN A 220 3.99 5.91 39.56
CA ASN A 220 3.74 7.12 40.35
C ASN A 220 2.70 8.10 39.78
N SER A 221 1.45 7.64 39.72
CA SER A 221 0.37 8.55 40.13
C SER A 221 0.48 8.77 41.65
N PRO A 222 0.55 10.01 42.16
CA PRO A 222 0.35 10.23 43.59
C PRO A 222 -1.05 9.73 43.94
N ARG A 223 -1.15 8.83 44.92
CA ARG A 223 -2.43 8.49 45.55
C ARG A 223 -3.02 9.77 46.12
N ILE A 224 -3.95 10.37 45.40
CA ILE A 224 -4.90 11.31 45.99
C ILE A 224 -5.76 10.46 46.92
N ALA A 225 -5.54 10.62 48.21
CA ALA A 225 -6.42 10.08 49.23
C ALA A 225 -7.82 10.63 48.97
N GLN A 226 -8.72 9.77 48.49
CA GLN A 226 -10.15 10.03 48.54
C GLN A 226 -10.56 10.07 50.01
N THR A 227 -10.53 11.27 50.59
CA THR A 227 -11.25 11.56 51.82
C THR A 227 -12.72 11.70 51.45
N ASN A 228 -13.49 10.62 51.61
CA ASN A 228 -14.95 10.66 51.55
C ASN A 228 -15.44 11.58 52.68
N GLY A 229 -15.91 12.77 52.31
CA GLY A 229 -16.72 13.61 53.17
C GLY A 229 -18.11 12.98 53.31
N ALA A 230 -18.30 12.21 54.39
CA ALA A 230 -19.62 11.89 54.89
C ALA A 230 -19.96 12.87 56.01
N PHE A 231 -20.93 13.71 55.70
CA PHE A 231 -21.64 14.61 56.59
C PHE A 231 -22.31 13.79 57.70
N SER A 232 -21.92 13.96 58.97
CA SER A 232 -22.79 13.63 60.11
C SER A 232 -22.36 14.39 61.35
N SER A 233 -23.31 15.13 61.89
CA SER A 233 -23.25 15.97 63.08
C SER A 233 -23.29 15.15 64.37
N SER A 234 -22.41 15.42 65.33
CA SER A 234 -22.74 15.45 66.77
C SER A 234 -21.54 15.90 67.63
N VAL A 235 -21.91 16.54 68.73
CA VAL A 235 -21.19 17.43 69.67
C VAL A 235 -20.33 16.65 70.70
N PRO A 236 -19.37 17.30 71.42
CA PRO A 236 -18.12 16.69 71.86
C PRO A 236 -18.08 16.28 73.35
N SER A 237 -17.10 15.45 73.70
CA SER A 237 -16.64 15.23 75.07
C SER A 237 -15.11 15.12 75.16
N THR A 238 -14.63 15.47 76.34
CA THR A 238 -13.35 16.05 76.77
C THR A 238 -12.22 15.03 77.04
N PRO A 239 -10.98 15.47 77.40
CA PRO A 239 -9.72 14.87 76.96
C PRO A 239 -9.01 14.02 78.03
N ILE A 240 -8.05 13.18 77.61
CA ILE A 240 -7.02 12.63 78.49
C ILE A 240 -5.63 12.63 77.83
N SER A 241 -4.69 13.14 78.64
CA SER A 241 -3.23 13.25 78.53
C SER A 241 -2.49 11.93 78.29
N SER A 242 -1.36 11.95 77.56
CA SER A 242 -0.02 11.82 78.18
C SER A 242 1.14 11.40 77.23
N LYS A 243 2.28 12.08 77.46
CA LYS A 243 3.69 11.59 77.49
C LYS A 243 4.44 11.16 76.20
N LYS A 244 5.37 12.06 75.82
CA LYS A 244 6.85 11.95 75.79
C LYS A 244 7.52 10.62 75.37
N ARG A 245 8.37 10.71 74.33
CA ARG A 245 9.81 10.33 74.19
C ARG A 245 10.09 10.20 72.67
N GLY A 246 11.19 10.62 72.05
CA GLY A 246 12.51 11.06 72.47
C GLY A 246 13.50 10.61 71.40
N ALA A 247 14.19 11.57 70.77
CA ALA A 247 15.51 11.48 70.12
C ALA A 247 15.68 10.59 68.85
N LYS A 248 16.08 11.20 67.72
CA LYS A 248 17.49 11.38 67.29
C LYS A 248 17.55 11.90 65.85
N GLN A 249 18.22 13.03 65.67
CA GLN A 249 18.78 13.47 64.40
C GLN A 249 19.97 12.56 64.03
N ALA A 250 20.05 12.17 62.76
CA ALA A 250 21.32 11.79 62.13
C ALA A 250 21.28 12.07 60.62
N ALA A 251 22.05 13.09 60.26
CA ALA A 251 22.84 13.31 59.05
C ALA A 251 22.36 12.74 57.71
N SER A 252 22.15 13.66 56.77
CA SER A 252 22.03 13.41 55.34
C SER A 252 23.36 12.97 54.73
N THR A 253 23.36 11.86 54.01
CA THR A 253 24.42 11.52 53.06
C THR A 253 23.79 11.51 51.67
N LYS A 254 24.00 12.59 50.91
CA LYS A 254 23.70 12.63 49.48
C LYS A 254 24.76 11.79 48.77
N GLU A 255 24.46 10.54 48.46
CA GLU A 255 25.22 9.80 47.45
C GLU A 255 24.87 10.36 46.07
N ALA A 256 25.75 11.24 45.59
CA ALA A 256 25.79 11.61 44.18
C ALA A 256 26.25 10.39 43.38
N SER A 257 25.30 9.66 42.80
CA SER A 257 25.57 8.68 41.75
C SER A 257 26.24 9.38 40.57
N GLN A 258 27.56 9.29 40.49
CA GLN A 258 28.33 9.67 39.31
C GLN A 258 27.87 8.79 38.15
N ALA A 259 27.17 9.40 37.18
CA ALA A 259 26.90 8.82 35.88
C ALA A 259 28.22 8.60 35.14
N ARG A 260 28.87 7.47 35.42
CA ARG A 260 30.07 7.01 34.72
C ARG A 260 29.65 6.65 33.29
N THR A 261 29.99 7.51 32.33
CA THR A 261 29.86 7.24 30.90
C THR A 261 30.74 6.05 30.53
N ARG A 262 30.15 4.85 30.59
CA ARG A 262 30.82 3.60 30.23
C ARG A 262 31.02 3.61 28.71
N ARG A 263 32.28 3.63 28.24
CA ARG A 263 32.57 3.42 26.82
C ARG A 263 32.06 2.03 26.41
N PRO A 264 31.28 1.90 25.33
CA PRO A 264 30.77 0.60 24.90
C PRO A 264 31.94 -0.33 24.59
N SER A 265 31.86 -1.57 25.08
CA SER A 265 32.85 -2.60 24.77
C SER A 265 32.68 -3.08 23.32
N LEU A 266 33.71 -3.73 22.76
CA LEU A 266 33.65 -4.28 21.40
C LEU A 266 32.50 -5.32 21.26
N GLY A 267 32.19 -6.02 22.36
CA GLY A 267 31.02 -6.90 22.45
C GLY A 267 29.69 -6.14 22.43
N ASP A 268 29.60 -4.96 23.06
CA ASP A 268 28.41 -4.09 22.98
C ASP A 268 28.23 -3.54 21.57
N MET A 269 29.32 -3.21 20.86
CA MET A 269 29.25 -2.75 19.46
C MET A 269 28.75 -3.84 18.49
N MET A 270 29.09 -5.11 18.76
CA MET A 270 28.62 -6.26 17.99
C MET A 270 27.22 -6.74 18.40
N ALA A 271 26.67 -6.24 19.51
CA ALA A 271 25.31 -6.53 19.91
C ALA A 271 24.33 -5.87 18.91
N LEU A 272 23.59 -6.70 18.19
CA LEU A 272 22.58 -6.24 17.25
C LEU A 272 21.36 -5.71 18.03
N GLN A 273 21.16 -4.40 18.01
CA GLN A 273 19.99 -3.74 18.61
C GLN A 273 18.87 -3.61 17.57
N PRO A 274 17.60 -3.82 17.96
CA PRO A 274 16.49 -3.55 17.07
C PRO A 274 16.37 -2.04 16.84
N SER A 275 16.58 -1.58 15.62
CA SER A 275 16.28 -0.20 15.21
C SER A 275 14.87 -0.10 14.62
N ALA A 276 14.36 1.12 14.55
CA ALA A 276 13.12 1.43 13.85
C ALA A 276 13.14 0.83 12.43
N PRO A 277 12.03 0.21 11.96
CA PRO A 277 11.94 -0.27 10.58
C PRO A 277 12.22 0.88 9.61
N LEU A 278 12.81 0.59 8.45
CA LEU A 278 13.15 1.61 7.44
C LEU A 278 11.92 2.47 7.05
N ARG A 279 10.73 1.87 7.08
CA ARG A 279 9.46 2.56 6.81
C ARG A 279 9.14 3.64 7.85
N GLN A 280 9.52 3.43 9.11
CA GLN A 280 9.31 4.44 10.15
C GLN A 280 10.14 5.70 9.86
N ILE A 281 11.41 5.53 9.44
CA ILE A 281 12.27 6.66 9.04
C ILE A 281 11.64 7.43 7.87
N LEU A 282 11.07 6.71 6.89
CA LEU A 282 10.40 7.32 5.75
C LEU A 282 9.14 8.10 6.16
N LEU A 283 8.34 7.57 7.08
CA LEU A 283 7.12 8.20 7.58
C LEU A 283 7.40 9.40 8.49
N ASP A 284 8.52 9.39 9.22
CA ASP A 284 8.95 10.50 10.08
C ASP A 284 9.54 11.68 9.28
N HIS A 285 9.72 11.54 7.95
CA HIS A 285 10.22 12.61 7.10
C HIS A 285 9.21 13.79 7.02
N PRO A 286 9.64 15.06 7.09
CA PRO A 286 8.74 16.22 7.09
C PRO A 286 7.77 16.27 5.91
N LEU A 287 8.19 15.82 4.73
CA LEU A 287 7.32 15.72 3.57
C LEU A 287 6.24 14.64 3.75
N ALA A 288 6.60 13.47 4.29
CA ALA A 288 5.61 12.41 4.54
C ALA A 288 4.54 12.89 5.52
N ILE A 289 4.93 13.62 6.57
CA ILE A 289 4.02 14.24 7.52
C ILE A 289 3.16 15.33 6.86
N ALA A 290 3.77 16.24 6.10
CA ALA A 290 3.06 17.32 5.40
C ALA A 290 2.00 16.79 4.43
N PHE A 291 2.33 15.72 3.69
CA PHE A 291 1.40 15.04 2.80
C PHE A 291 0.49 14.04 3.52
N ARG A 292 0.61 13.85 4.84
CA ARG A 292 -0.16 12.90 5.64
C ARG A 292 -0.07 11.46 5.07
N ILE A 293 1.13 11.08 4.61
CA ILE A 293 1.41 9.72 4.18
C ILE A 293 1.37 8.82 5.40
N ARG A 294 0.71 7.67 5.26
CA ARG A 294 0.54 6.67 6.33
C ARG A 294 0.86 5.28 5.83
N ASP A 295 1.12 4.38 6.78
CA ASP A 295 1.17 2.94 6.52
C ASP A 295 0.24 2.20 7.47
N SER A 296 -1.03 2.13 7.09
CA SER A 296 -2.07 1.55 7.93
C SER A 296 -1.86 0.05 8.14
N TRP A 297 -1.21 -0.64 7.22
CA TRP A 297 -0.98 -2.09 7.29
C TRP A 297 0.08 -2.50 8.32
N THR A 298 0.91 -1.56 8.78
CA THR A 298 1.83 -1.80 9.90
C THR A 298 1.15 -1.74 11.26
N VAL A 299 0.02 -1.01 11.35
CA VAL A 299 -0.70 -0.80 12.61
C VAL A 299 -1.89 -1.75 12.70
N TRP A 300 -2.62 -1.93 11.60
CA TRP A 300 -3.84 -2.72 11.54
C TRP A 300 -3.73 -3.84 10.48
N PRO A 301 -4.08 -5.09 10.84
CA PRO A 301 -4.06 -6.22 9.90
C PRO A 301 -4.97 -6.05 8.69
N ASP A 302 -5.96 -5.16 8.76
CA ASP A 302 -6.91 -4.87 7.70
C ASP A 302 -6.67 -3.51 7.02
N GLY A 303 -5.51 -2.88 7.27
CA GLY A 303 -5.22 -1.56 6.75
C GLY A 303 -6.16 -0.48 7.29
N GLY A 304 -6.76 -0.69 8.46
CA GLY A 304 -7.46 0.32 9.26
C GLY A 304 -8.96 0.46 9.02
N ILE A 305 -9.55 -0.30 8.09
CA ILE A 305 -10.95 -0.12 7.66
C ILE A 305 -11.93 -0.34 8.83
N GLU A 306 -11.83 -1.46 9.53
CA GLU A 306 -12.74 -1.78 10.63
C GLU A 306 -12.51 -0.87 11.84
N SER A 307 -11.24 -0.52 12.08
CA SER A 307 -10.86 0.36 13.18
C SER A 307 -11.36 1.79 12.97
N GLU A 308 -11.27 2.31 11.75
CA GLU A 308 -11.82 3.62 11.36
C GLU A 308 -13.34 3.63 11.49
N PHE A 309 -14.02 2.59 10.99
CA PHE A 309 -15.47 2.47 11.09
C PHE A 309 -15.94 2.36 12.53
N SER A 310 -15.29 1.54 13.35
CA SER A 310 -15.60 1.39 14.77
C SER A 310 -15.45 2.73 15.52
N ARG A 311 -14.39 3.49 15.24
CA ARG A 311 -14.17 4.83 15.81
C ARG A 311 -15.26 5.80 15.39
N TRP A 312 -15.61 5.82 14.10
CA TRP A 312 -16.71 6.62 13.60
C TRP A 312 -18.04 6.24 14.26
N ARG A 313 -18.35 4.95 14.40
CA ARG A 313 -19.59 4.46 15.00
C ARG A 313 -19.69 4.81 16.48
N MET A 314 -18.61 4.68 17.24
CA MET A 314 -18.58 5.13 18.64
C MET A 314 -18.88 6.63 18.75
N GLU A 315 -18.27 7.45 17.88
CA GLU A 315 -18.51 8.88 17.86
C GLU A 315 -19.92 9.25 17.41
N TRP A 316 -20.49 8.49 16.47
CA TRP A 316 -21.88 8.63 16.02
C TRP A 316 -22.86 8.37 17.17
N GLU A 317 -22.74 7.24 17.87
CA GLU A 317 -23.63 6.92 18.99
C GLU A 317 -23.48 7.91 20.15
N ARG A 318 -22.25 8.39 20.41
CA ARG A 318 -22.01 9.44 21.41
C ARG A 318 -22.75 10.74 21.10
N ARG A 319 -22.92 11.07 19.82
CA ARG A 319 -23.60 12.31 19.37
C ARG A 319 -25.09 12.14 19.12
N ARG A 320 -25.59 10.89 19.10
CA ARG A 320 -26.98 10.61 18.83
C ARG A 320 -27.83 11.04 20.03
N PRO A 321 -28.76 12.01 19.87
CA PRO A 321 -29.70 12.32 20.94
C PRO A 321 -30.57 11.09 21.22
N ALA A 322 -30.82 10.83 22.50
CA ALA A 322 -31.65 9.72 22.98
C ALA A 322 -33.09 9.80 22.45
#